data_AF-A0A561R8X2-F1
#
_entry.id   AF-A0A561R8X2-F1
#
_cell.length_a   1.000
_cell.length_b   1.000
_cell.length_c   1.000
_cell.angle_alpha   90.00
_cell.angle_beta   90.00
_cell.angle_gamma   90.00
#
_symmetry.space_group_name_H-M   'P 1'
#
loop_
_entity.id
_entity.type
_entity.pdbx_description
1 polymer ?
#
loop_
_entity_poly.entity_id
_entity_poly.type
_entity_poly.pdbx_seq_one_letter_code
_entity_poly.pdbx_strand_id
1 'polypeptide(L)'
;MKTIIAAIIVNTCILVGLVAVALPVRAAPMPCEDMLKDMRSTKAAAKLGADDKAKVDALEAKAVERCNADDDARSDKFLAEAMKIMGK
;
A
#
# COMPACT_ATOMS: atom_id res chain seq x y z
N MET A 1 -51.16 -11.28 1.45
CA MET A 1 -50.33 -12.42 1.03
C MET A 1 -49.30 -12.05 -0.03
N LYS A 2 -49.69 -11.43 -1.16
CA LYS A 2 -48.76 -11.02 -2.24
C LYS A 2 -47.70 -9.96 -1.84
N THR A 3 -48.03 -9.10 -0.88
CA THR A 3 -47.13 -8.03 -0.39
C THR A 3 -46.03 -8.52 0.56
N ILE A 4 -46.22 -9.66 1.23
CA ILE A 4 -45.24 -10.21 2.19
C ILE A 4 -44.11 -10.95 1.46
N ILE A 5 -44.42 -11.56 0.30
CA ILE A 5 -43.45 -12.31 -0.51
C ILE A 5 -42.42 -11.38 -1.17
N ALA A 6 -42.83 -10.17 -1.57
CA ALA A 6 -41.93 -9.19 -2.18
C ALA A 6 -40.86 -8.65 -1.20
N ALA A 7 -41.20 -8.50 0.09
CA ALA A 7 -40.28 -8.00 1.10
C ALA A 7 -39.15 -9.00 1.44
N ILE A 8 -39.43 -10.31 1.36
CA ILE A 8 -38.44 -11.36 1.65
C ILE A 8 -37.40 -11.47 0.53
N ILE A 9 -37.80 -11.30 -0.73
CA ILE A 9 -36.90 -11.38 -1.89
C ILE A 9 -35.92 -10.19 -1.90
N VAL A 10 -36.38 -8.98 -1.58
CA VAL A 10 -35.52 -7.79 -1.53
C VAL A 10 -34.51 -7.87 -0.39
N ASN A 11 -34.90 -8.41 0.78
CA ASN A 11 -34.01 -8.47 1.94
C ASN A 11 -32.88 -9.52 1.81
N THR A 12 -33.08 -10.53 0.96
CA THR A 12 -32.08 -11.60 0.76
C THR A 12 -30.98 -11.19 -0.23
N CYS A 13 -31.31 -10.33 -1.21
CA CYS A 13 -30.32 -9.82 -2.18
C CYS A 13 -29.32 -8.82 -1.57
N ILE A 14 -29.71 -8.09 -0.51
CA ILE A 14 -28.86 -7.06 0.10
C ILE A 14 -27.73 -7.69 0.95
N LEU A 15 -27.96 -8.86 1.55
CA LEU A 15 -26.96 -9.54 2.39
C LEU A 15 -25.83 -10.19 1.58
N VAL A 16 -26.07 -10.59 0.33
CA VAL A 16 -25.04 -11.23 -0.52
C VAL A 16 -24.14 -10.18 -1.21
N GLY A 17 -24.68 -8.98 -1.50
CA GLY A 17 -23.90 -7.90 -2.12
C GLY A 17 -22.87 -7.25 -1.19
N LEU A 18 -23.07 -7.30 0.13
CA LEU A 18 -22.23 -6.61 1.11
C LEU A 18 -20.98 -7.39 1.53
N VAL A 19 -20.91 -8.70 1.27
CA VAL A 19 -19.75 -9.55 1.63
C VAL A 19 -18.64 -9.50 0.57
N ALA A 20 -18.94 -9.10 -0.66
CA ALA A 20 -17.98 -9.09 -1.77
C ALA A 20 -16.97 -7.92 -1.72
N VAL A 21 -17.25 -6.85 -0.96
CA VAL A 21 -16.43 -5.62 -0.96
C VAL A 21 -15.31 -5.64 0.11
N ALA A 22 -15.31 -6.63 1.00
CA ALA A 22 -14.41 -6.65 2.16
C ALA A 22 -13.19 -7.58 2.01
N LEU A 23 -12.89 -8.07 0.81
CA LEU A 23 -11.65 -8.83 0.61
C LEU A 23 -10.48 -7.85 0.49
N PRO A 24 -9.49 -7.89 1.41
CA PRO A 24 -8.27 -7.12 1.20
C PRO A 24 -7.62 -7.65 -0.07
N VAL A 25 -7.60 -6.82 -1.13
CA VAL A 25 -6.73 -7.03 -2.28
C VAL A 25 -5.32 -7.01 -1.75
N ARG A 26 -4.77 -8.20 -1.47
CA ARG A 26 -3.36 -8.38 -1.25
C ARG A 26 -2.71 -8.22 -2.61
N ALA A 27 -2.14 -7.05 -2.87
CA ALA A 27 -1.27 -6.85 -4.02
C ALA A 27 -0.21 -7.96 -4.01
N ALA A 28 0.08 -8.54 -5.17
CA ALA A 28 1.19 -9.46 -5.30
C ALA A 28 2.47 -8.78 -4.80
N PRO A 29 3.39 -9.52 -4.15
CA PRO A 29 4.67 -8.94 -3.75
C PRO A 29 5.36 -8.35 -4.98
N MET A 30 5.65 -7.04 -4.95
CA MET A 30 6.43 -6.39 -5.99
C MET A 30 7.92 -6.65 -5.75
N PRO A 31 8.74 -6.78 -6.82
CA PRO A 31 10.19 -6.82 -6.67
C PRO A 31 10.70 -5.57 -5.93
N CYS A 32 11.71 -5.73 -5.06
CA CYS A 32 12.24 -4.62 -4.25
C CYS A 32 12.72 -3.45 -5.12
N GLU A 33 13.25 -3.72 -6.32
CA GLU A 33 13.70 -2.70 -7.26
C GLU A 33 12.57 -1.85 -7.86
N ASP A 34 11.39 -2.44 -8.04
CA ASP A 34 10.22 -1.71 -8.51
C ASP A 34 9.68 -0.78 -7.41
N MET A 35 9.65 -1.25 -6.17
CA MET A 35 9.30 -0.41 -5.01
C MET A 35 10.32 0.71 -4.81
N LEU A 36 11.60 0.42 -4.97
CA LEU A 36 12.68 1.40 -4.86
C LEU A 36 12.56 2.49 -5.92
N LYS A 37 12.21 2.09 -7.16
CA LYS A 37 11.95 3.01 -8.26
C LYS A 37 10.75 3.93 -7.98
N ASP A 38 9.65 3.39 -7.46
CA ASP A 38 8.47 4.18 -7.11
C ASP A 38 8.75 5.17 -5.98
N MET A 39 9.46 4.73 -4.94
CA MET A 39 9.89 5.59 -3.85
C MET A 39 10.78 6.74 -4.35
N ARG A 40 11.76 6.45 -5.22
CA ARG A 40 12.62 7.47 -5.85
C ARG A 40 11.84 8.45 -6.71
N SER A 41 10.85 7.98 -7.46
CA SER A 41 9.95 8.83 -8.24
C SER A 41 9.16 9.78 -7.33
N THR A 42 8.58 9.25 -6.26
CA THR A 42 7.88 10.03 -5.23
C THR A 42 8.80 11.08 -4.61
N LYS A 43 10.01 10.67 -4.23
CA LYS A 43 11.03 11.53 -3.64
C LYS A 43 11.44 12.68 -4.55
N ALA A 44 11.58 12.43 -5.84
CA ALA A 44 11.89 13.47 -6.82
C ALA A 44 10.74 14.50 -6.99
N ALA A 45 9.49 14.06 -6.80
CA ALA A 45 8.32 14.93 -6.87
C ALA A 45 7.98 15.64 -5.54
N ALA A 46 8.48 15.13 -4.41
CA ALA A 46 8.16 15.64 -3.08
C ALA A 46 8.92 16.94 -2.77
N LYS A 47 8.22 17.91 -2.15
CA LYS A 47 8.84 19.11 -1.57
C LYS A 47 9.12 18.88 -0.09
N LEU A 48 10.28 18.31 0.22
CA LEU A 48 10.70 17.99 1.58
C LEU A 48 11.52 19.13 2.19
N GLY A 49 11.35 19.36 3.49
CA GLY A 49 12.31 20.13 4.29
C GLY A 49 13.65 19.37 4.43
N ALA A 50 14.71 20.07 4.83
CA ALA A 50 16.06 19.48 4.91
C ALA A 50 16.14 18.23 5.80
N ASP A 51 15.51 18.27 6.98
CA ASP A 51 15.52 17.17 7.95
C ASP A 51 14.80 15.93 7.41
N ASP A 52 13.63 16.10 6.80
CA ASP A 52 12.86 14.98 6.26
C ASP A 52 13.52 14.42 5.00
N LYS A 53 14.13 15.29 4.18
CA LYS A 53 14.97 14.85 3.06
C LYS A 53 16.13 13.96 3.55
N ALA A 54 16.84 14.37 4.59
CA ALA A 54 17.94 13.59 5.15
C ALA A 54 17.48 12.22 5.68
N LYS A 55 16.31 12.17 6.34
CA LYS A 55 15.71 10.90 6.80
C LYS A 55 15.35 9.98 5.63
N VAL A 56 14.70 10.52 4.59
CA VAL A 56 14.34 9.76 3.38
C VAL A 56 15.59 9.26 2.67
N ASP A 57 16.64 10.08 2.57
CA ASP A 57 17.94 9.69 1.98
C ASP A 57 18.58 8.51 2.77
N ALA A 58 18.53 8.55 4.10
CA ALA A 58 19.06 7.48 4.95
C ALA A 58 18.24 6.18 4.88
N LEU A 59 16.91 6.28 4.79
CA LEU A 59 16.03 5.13 4.62
C LEU A 59 16.22 4.48 3.25
N GLU A 60 16.36 5.28 2.19
CA GLU A 60 16.70 4.78 0.85
C GLU A 60 18.02 4.00 0.86
N ALA A 61 19.08 4.55 1.48
CA ALA A 61 20.36 3.87 1.55
C ALA A 61 20.26 2.49 2.22
N LYS A 62 19.50 2.39 3.32
CA LYS A 62 19.22 1.12 4.01
C LYS A 62 18.38 0.18 3.15
N ALA A 63 17.38 0.69 2.45
CA ALA A 63 16.57 -0.11 1.54
C ALA A 63 17.42 -0.73 0.42
N VAL A 64 18.29 0.06 -0.22
CA VAL A 64 19.23 -0.43 -1.24
C VAL A 64 20.14 -1.53 -0.68
N GLU A 65 20.71 -1.34 0.51
CA GLU A 65 21.56 -2.36 1.15
C GLU A 65 20.80 -3.68 1.37
N ARG A 66 19.55 -3.61 1.83
CA ARG A 66 18.74 -4.81 2.09
C ARG A 66 18.24 -5.48 0.81
N CYS A 67 17.83 -4.70 -0.19
CA CYS A 67 17.40 -5.17 -1.50
C CYS A 67 18.55 -5.89 -2.23
N ASN A 68 19.76 -5.30 -2.24
CA ASN A 68 20.96 -5.96 -2.77
C ASN A 68 21.33 -7.26 -2.03
N ALA A 69 20.94 -7.38 -0.75
CA ALA A 69 21.13 -8.56 0.07
C ALA A 69 19.99 -9.58 -0.04
N ASP A 70 19.09 -9.43 -1.02
CA ASP A 70 17.90 -10.27 -1.25
C ASP A 70 16.99 -10.34 0.00
N ASP A 71 17.01 -9.28 0.82
CA ASP A 71 16.18 -9.15 2.01
C ASP A 71 15.09 -8.11 1.78
N ASP A 72 14.17 -8.51 0.92
CA ASP A 72 13.03 -7.72 0.49
C ASP A 72 12.20 -7.27 1.69
N ALA A 73 11.97 -8.16 2.66
CA ALA A 73 11.14 -7.87 3.82
C ALA A 73 11.66 -6.71 4.68
N ARG A 74 12.99 -6.53 4.80
CA ARG A 74 13.55 -5.35 5.48
C ARG A 74 13.66 -4.15 4.55
N SER A 75 13.94 -4.34 3.27
CA SER A 75 13.92 -3.26 2.28
C SER A 75 12.56 -2.57 2.26
N ASP A 76 11.48 -3.35 2.12
CA ASP A 76 10.11 -2.87 2.02
C ASP A 76 9.68 -2.05 3.24
N LYS A 77 10.16 -2.41 4.43
CA LYS A 77 9.89 -1.64 5.66
C LYS A 77 10.52 -0.26 5.61
N PHE A 78 11.77 -0.15 5.16
CA PHE A 78 12.43 1.15 5.02
C PHE A 78 11.79 1.99 3.92
N LEU A 79 11.41 1.36 2.80
CA LEU A 79 10.70 2.04 1.71
C LEU A 79 9.32 2.54 2.16
N ALA A 80 8.56 1.73 2.89
CA ALA A 80 7.26 2.14 3.44
C ALA A 80 7.38 3.30 4.44
N GLU A 81 8.42 3.29 5.29
CA GLU A 81 8.70 4.40 6.20
C GLU A 81 9.06 5.69 5.44
N ALA A 82 9.90 5.58 4.40
CA ALA A 82 10.25 6.72 3.55
C ALA A 82 9.02 7.29 2.83
N MET A 83 8.16 6.42 2.28
CA MET A 83 6.91 6.80 1.63
C MET A 83 5.96 7.54 2.59
N LYS A 84 5.86 7.08 3.84
CA LYS A 84 5.08 7.74 4.88
C LYS A 84 5.59 9.15 5.19
N ILE A 85 6.91 9.36 5.25
CA ILE A 85 7.50 10.70 5.45
C ILE A 85 7.14 11.62 4.28
N MET A 86 7.07 11.08 3.06
CA MET A 86 6.67 11.81 1.85
C MET A 86 5.15 11.96 1.68
N GLY A 87 4.35 11.49 2.65
CA GLY A 87 2.89 11.60 2.63
C GLY A 87 2.18 10.67 1.65
N LYS A 88 2.78 9.51 1.34
CA LYS A 88 2.19 8.43 0.55
C LYS A 88 1.60 7.34 1.45
#